data_AF-A0A6C0IN67-F1
#
_entry.id   AF-A0A6C0IN67-F1
#
_cell.length_a   1.000
_cell.length_b   1.000
_cell.length_c   1.000
_cell.angle_alpha   90.00
_cell.angle_beta   90.00
_cell.angle_gamma   90.00
#
_symmetry.space_group_name_H-M   'P 1'
#
loop_
_entity.id
_entity.type
_entity.pdbx_description
1 polymer ?
#
loop_
_entity_poly.entity_id
_entity_poly.type
_entity_poly.pdbx_seq_one_letter_code
_entity_poly.pdbx_strand_id
1 'polypeptide(L)'
;MELINKQVGTVFEYIAILIIYIYAFVYLGKEETEITSIALLFITHIIFIFYCFVKTRFVWKVPRMGHTHICIFGLHISNLFLFVSLTLFARLLYRMDAKFKKITNEPIVLPKKYEDIFDSYKKLFIACFSLLFVLFIGLTLLYPLINKSIDLSFSGLRNINNIIPLFFVLCSLASIGMSSYMIYQGNEFLKFSRRQIIE
;
A
#
# COMPACT_ATOMS: atom_id res chain seq x y z
N MET A 1 15.94 -9.55 27.80
CA MET A 1 14.54 -10.04 27.74
C MET A 1 13.56 -8.97 27.25
N GLU A 2 13.63 -7.73 27.74
CA GLU A 2 12.74 -6.63 27.31
C GLU A 2 12.83 -6.27 25.81
N LEU A 3 14.04 -6.18 25.24
CA LEU A 3 14.24 -5.89 23.80
C LEU A 3 13.68 -6.99 22.89
N ILE A 4 13.80 -8.25 23.31
CA ILE A 4 13.29 -9.42 22.57
C ILE A 4 11.76 -9.46 22.65
N ASN A 5 11.16 -9.23 23.83
CA ASN A 5 9.70 -9.14 23.96
C ASN A 5 9.11 -7.95 23.18
N LYS A 6 9.84 -6.83 23.06
CA LYS A 6 9.41 -5.67 22.25
C LYS A 6 9.46 -5.96 20.74
N GLN A 7 10.41 -6.76 20.27
CA GLN A 7 10.53 -7.21 18.88
C GLN A 7 9.52 -8.30 18.52
N VAL A 8 9.23 -9.23 19.43
CA VAL A 8 8.23 -10.29 19.22
C VAL A 8 6.82 -9.70 19.16
N GLY A 9 6.48 -8.76 20.05
CA GLY A 9 5.18 -8.06 20.02
C GLY A 9 4.93 -7.33 18.70
N THR A 10 5.97 -6.70 18.12
CA THR A 10 5.85 -6.08 16.79
C THR A 10 5.53 -7.08 15.70
N VAL A 11 6.15 -8.27 15.69
CA VAL A 11 5.92 -9.30 14.65
C VAL A 11 4.48 -9.79 14.62
N PHE A 12 3.87 -10.05 15.79
CA PHE A 12 2.47 -10.49 15.85
C PHE A 12 1.49 -9.39 15.41
N GLU A 13 1.72 -8.14 15.81
CA GLU A 13 0.94 -6.98 15.34
C GLU A 13 0.97 -6.88 13.81
N TYR A 14 2.13 -7.12 13.18
CA TYR A 14 2.26 -7.13 11.71
C TYR A 14 1.49 -8.25 11.04
N ILE A 15 1.61 -9.47 11.55
CA ILE A 15 0.93 -10.64 10.98
C ILE A 15 -0.58 -10.44 11.08
N ALA A 16 -1.08 -9.88 12.17
CA ALA A 16 -2.50 -9.57 12.33
C ALA A 16 -2.99 -8.57 11.28
N ILE A 17 -2.26 -7.47 11.05
CA ILE A 17 -2.61 -6.49 10.01
C ILE A 17 -2.59 -7.15 8.62
N LEU A 18 -1.58 -7.97 8.32
CA LEU A 18 -1.48 -8.67 7.04
C LEU A 18 -2.67 -9.62 6.80
N ILE A 19 -3.07 -10.39 7.82
CA ILE A 19 -4.23 -11.30 7.73
C ILE A 19 -5.51 -10.52 7.46
N ILE A 20 -5.74 -9.39 8.14
CA ILE A 20 -6.91 -8.55 7.91
C ILE A 20 -6.91 -8.00 6.48
N TYR A 21 -5.74 -7.62 5.95
CA TYR A 21 -5.60 -7.19 4.56
C TYR A 21 -5.94 -8.31 3.57
N ILE A 22 -5.38 -9.51 3.77
CA ILE A 22 -5.67 -10.68 2.92
C ILE A 22 -7.17 -10.98 2.95
N TYR A 23 -7.77 -10.98 4.14
CA TYR A 23 -9.21 -11.16 4.30
C TYR A 23 -9.97 -10.10 3.49
N ALA A 24 -9.64 -8.83 3.65
CA ALA A 24 -10.34 -7.77 2.92
C ALA A 24 -10.18 -7.89 1.40
N PHE A 25 -9.02 -8.35 0.87
CA PHE A 25 -8.87 -8.60 -0.58
C PHE A 25 -9.66 -9.79 -1.09
N VAL A 26 -9.74 -10.89 -0.32
CA VAL A 26 -10.51 -12.07 -0.71
C VAL A 26 -12.00 -11.70 -0.86
N TYR A 27 -12.53 -10.89 0.06
CA TYR A 27 -13.93 -10.47 0.03
C TYR A 27 -14.19 -9.27 -0.90
N LEU A 28 -13.16 -8.52 -1.27
CA LEU A 28 -13.22 -7.54 -2.37
C LEU A 28 -13.45 -8.21 -3.74
N GLY A 29 -13.19 -9.52 -3.86
CA GLY A 29 -13.48 -10.30 -5.07
C GLY A 29 -14.94 -10.74 -5.20
N LYS A 30 -15.79 -10.50 -4.18
CA LYS A 30 -17.19 -10.95 -4.16
C LYS A 30 -18.14 -9.75 -4.21
N GLU A 31 -19.02 -9.72 -5.20
CA GLU A 31 -19.93 -8.60 -5.51
C GLU A 31 -20.72 -8.10 -4.29
N GLU A 32 -21.28 -9.01 -3.49
CA GLU A 32 -22.10 -8.66 -2.32
C GLU A 32 -21.31 -8.02 -1.17
N THR A 33 -20.00 -8.27 -1.08
CA THR A 33 -19.16 -7.83 0.04
C THR A 33 -18.15 -6.75 -0.35
N GLU A 34 -18.19 -6.23 -1.57
CA GLU A 34 -17.22 -5.25 -2.07
C GLU A 34 -17.16 -3.97 -1.24
N ILE A 35 -18.32 -3.35 -0.96
CA ILE A 35 -18.39 -2.09 -0.20
C ILE A 35 -17.84 -2.30 1.23
N THR A 36 -18.27 -3.37 1.88
CA THR A 36 -17.81 -3.74 3.23
C THR A 36 -16.31 -3.99 3.25
N SER A 37 -15.78 -4.67 2.23
CA SER A 37 -14.35 -4.98 2.10
C SER A 37 -13.52 -3.72 1.92
N ILE A 38 -14.03 -2.72 1.18
CA ILE A 38 -13.33 -1.43 1.01
C ILE A 38 -13.36 -0.60 2.28
N ALA A 39 -14.49 -0.59 3.00
CA ALA A 39 -14.54 0.05 4.31
C ALA A 39 -13.52 -0.58 5.28
N LEU A 40 -13.42 -1.91 5.29
CA LEU A 40 -12.41 -2.63 6.07
C LEU A 40 -10.98 -2.29 5.62
N LEU A 41 -10.70 -2.27 4.31
CA LEU A 41 -9.39 -1.85 3.77
C LEU A 41 -9.05 -0.43 4.20
N PHE A 42 -10.02 0.48 4.20
CA PHE A 42 -9.83 1.89 4.56
C PHE A 42 -9.42 2.03 6.04
N ILE A 43 -10.17 1.40 6.95
CA ILE A 43 -9.87 1.40 8.38
C ILE A 43 -8.51 0.75 8.64
N THR A 44 -8.29 -0.43 8.07
CA THR A 44 -7.04 -1.19 8.25
C THR A 44 -5.83 -0.42 7.72
N HIS A 45 -5.98 0.29 6.59
CA HIS A 45 -4.91 1.11 6.04
C HIS A 45 -4.58 2.32 6.91
N ILE A 46 -5.59 3.00 7.46
CA ILE A 46 -5.36 4.09 8.42
C ILE A 46 -4.55 3.57 9.62
N ILE A 47 -4.97 2.44 10.20
CA ILE A 47 -4.26 1.80 11.32
C ILE A 47 -2.81 1.51 10.91
N PHE A 48 -2.60 0.94 9.72
CA PHE A 48 -1.27 0.65 9.20
C PHE A 48 -0.40 1.89 9.02
N ILE A 49 -0.95 3.02 8.55
CA ILE A 49 -0.23 4.29 8.41
C ILE A 49 0.24 4.79 9.78
N PHE A 50 -0.66 4.86 10.76
CA PHE A 50 -0.32 5.28 12.12
C PHE A 50 0.74 4.37 12.72
N TYR A 51 0.56 3.07 12.54
CA TYR A 51 1.49 2.06 12.99
C TYR A 51 2.88 2.25 12.36
N CYS A 52 2.94 2.48 11.05
CA CYS A 52 4.17 2.78 10.32
C CYS A 52 4.87 4.02 10.89
N PHE A 53 4.10 5.08 11.15
CA PHE A 53 4.62 6.34 11.68
C PHE A 53 5.21 6.17 13.09
N VAL A 54 4.51 5.47 13.98
CA VAL A 54 4.98 5.21 15.36
C VAL A 54 6.26 4.39 15.36
N LYS A 55 6.30 3.30 14.58
CA LYS A 55 7.47 2.43 14.56
C LYS A 55 8.64 3.05 13.81
N THR A 56 8.44 3.75 12.71
CA THR A 56 9.58 4.44 12.07
C THR A 56 10.10 5.62 12.89
N ARG A 57 9.37 6.11 13.92
CA ARG A 57 9.83 7.18 14.82
C ARG A 57 11.15 6.88 15.53
N PHE A 58 11.43 5.61 15.88
CA PHE A 58 12.71 5.26 16.54
C PHE A 58 13.91 5.45 15.60
N VAL A 59 13.69 5.26 14.29
CA VAL A 59 14.73 5.37 13.26
C VAL A 59 15.26 6.80 13.13
N TRP A 60 14.49 7.81 13.57
CA TRP A 60 14.91 9.21 13.56
C TRP A 60 15.97 9.55 14.62
N LYS A 61 16.21 8.67 15.59
CA LYS A 61 17.17 8.89 16.69
C LYS A 61 18.55 8.28 16.42
N VAL A 62 18.73 7.57 15.32
CA VAL A 62 19.97 6.85 14.97
C VAL A 62 20.67 7.56 13.81
N PRO A 63 22.02 7.63 13.78
CA PRO A 63 22.74 8.12 12.61
C PRO A 63 22.40 7.28 11.36
N ARG A 64 22.01 7.97 10.29
CA ARG A 64 21.41 7.37 9.10
C ARG A 64 22.18 7.74 7.84
N MET A 65 22.33 6.76 6.97
CA MET A 65 22.79 6.99 5.61
C MET A 65 21.69 7.67 4.77
N GLY A 66 22.08 8.36 3.70
CA GLY A 66 21.14 9.08 2.82
C GLY A 66 20.07 8.18 2.20
N HIS A 67 20.45 6.98 1.75
CA HIS A 67 19.51 6.03 1.14
C HIS A 67 18.49 5.46 2.13
N THR A 68 18.85 5.32 3.41
CA THR A 68 17.91 4.93 4.47
C THR A 68 16.81 5.98 4.64
N HIS A 69 17.13 7.27 4.48
CA HIS A 69 16.12 8.33 4.49
C HIS A 69 15.16 8.19 3.31
N ILE A 70 15.68 7.93 2.11
CA ILE A 70 14.86 7.70 0.92
C ILE A 70 13.86 6.57 1.18
N CYS A 71 14.30 5.45 1.76
CA CYS A 71 13.43 4.32 2.06
C CYS A 71 12.28 4.70 3.02
N ILE A 72 12.58 5.44 4.09
CA ILE A 72 11.59 5.88 5.08
C ILE A 72 10.61 6.88 4.48
N PHE A 73 11.12 7.87 3.73
CA PHE A 73 10.27 8.86 3.07
C PHE A 73 9.37 8.20 2.03
N GLY A 74 9.92 7.31 1.20
CA GLY A 74 9.12 6.64 0.20
C GLY A 74 8.08 5.69 0.79
N LEU A 75 8.36 5.03 1.93
CA LEU A 75 7.33 4.30 2.68
C LEU A 75 6.14 5.22 3.04
N HIS A 76 6.40 6.38 3.63
CA HIS A 76 5.34 7.30 4.07
C HIS A 76 4.61 7.99 2.92
N ILE A 77 5.33 8.43 1.89
CA ILE A 77 4.74 9.02 0.68
C ILE A 77 3.85 7.99 -0.02
N SER A 78 4.34 6.77 -0.20
CA SER A 78 3.58 5.70 -0.86
C SER A 78 2.32 5.33 -0.07
N ASN A 79 2.40 5.29 1.26
CA ASN A 79 1.24 5.09 2.13
C ASN A 79 0.20 6.22 1.99
N LEU A 80 0.64 7.48 2.00
CA LEU A 80 -0.25 8.62 1.76
C LEU A 80 -0.91 8.53 0.38
N PHE A 81 -0.14 8.18 -0.65
CA PHE A 81 -0.67 8.08 -2.00
C PHE A 81 -1.64 6.93 -2.17
N LEU A 82 -1.35 5.78 -1.56
CA LEU A 82 -2.25 4.63 -1.55
C LEU A 82 -3.56 4.95 -0.82
N PHE A 83 -3.50 5.71 0.28
CA PHE A 83 -4.69 6.21 0.99
C PHE A 83 -5.54 7.17 0.15
N VAL A 84 -4.90 8.14 -0.52
CA VAL A 84 -5.60 9.04 -1.45
C VAL A 84 -6.26 8.24 -2.56
N SER A 85 -5.54 7.29 -3.15
CA SER A 85 -6.07 6.42 -4.19
C SER A 85 -7.29 5.61 -3.71
N LEU A 86 -7.22 5.04 -2.51
CA LEU A 86 -8.34 4.31 -1.88
C LEU A 86 -9.56 5.20 -1.66
N THR A 87 -9.34 6.45 -1.26
CA THR A 87 -10.42 7.44 -1.10
C THR A 87 -11.12 7.74 -2.43
N LEU A 88 -10.35 7.94 -3.50
CA LEU A 88 -10.89 8.19 -4.84
C LEU A 88 -11.71 6.99 -5.33
N PHE A 89 -11.21 5.78 -5.08
CA PHE A 89 -11.84 4.53 -5.49
C PHE A 89 -13.12 4.23 -4.70
N ALA A 90 -13.09 4.40 -3.37
CA ALA A 90 -14.28 4.27 -2.53
C ALA A 90 -15.38 5.24 -2.98
N ARG A 91 -15.03 6.51 -3.23
CA ARG A 91 -15.97 7.52 -3.73
C ARG A 91 -16.61 7.11 -5.05
N LEU A 92 -15.85 6.50 -5.95
CA LEU A 92 -16.35 6.01 -7.22
C LEU A 92 -17.40 4.91 -7.01
N LEU A 93 -17.08 3.89 -6.22
CA LEU A 93 -18.01 2.80 -5.97
C LEU A 93 -19.29 3.26 -5.31
N TYR A 94 -19.22 4.15 -4.31
CA TYR A 94 -20.42 4.72 -3.71
C TYR A 94 -21.29 5.48 -4.72
N ARG A 95 -20.67 6.19 -5.68
CA ARG A 95 -21.41 6.85 -6.77
C ARG A 95 -22.08 5.85 -7.71
N MET A 96 -21.42 4.73 -8.00
CA MET A 96 -21.99 3.67 -8.83
C MET A 96 -23.13 2.97 -8.09
N ASP A 97 -22.94 2.56 -6.84
CA ASP A 97 -23.98 1.95 -5.99
C ASP A 97 -25.23 2.84 -5.89
N ALA A 98 -25.05 4.14 -5.63
CA ALA A 98 -26.16 5.09 -5.55
C ALA A 98 -26.92 5.28 -6.88
N LYS A 99 -26.25 5.09 -8.04
CA LYS A 99 -26.88 5.19 -9.36
C LYS A 99 -27.63 3.89 -9.71
N PHE A 100 -27.06 2.72 -9.42
CA PHE A 100 -27.67 1.42 -9.74
C PHE A 100 -28.82 1.05 -8.80
N LYS A 101 -28.70 1.31 -7.48
CA LYS A 101 -29.83 1.11 -6.54
C LYS A 101 -31.05 1.98 -6.85
N LYS A 102 -30.86 3.15 -7.46
CA LYS A 102 -31.97 4.01 -7.89
C LYS A 102 -32.74 3.45 -9.10
N ILE A 103 -32.17 2.51 -9.85
CA ILE A 103 -32.70 2.07 -11.14
C ILE A 103 -33.22 0.62 -11.08
N THR A 104 -32.57 -0.30 -10.35
CA THR A 104 -32.91 -1.74 -10.46
C THR A 104 -33.07 -2.53 -9.16
N ASN A 105 -32.76 -2.02 -7.96
CA ASN A 105 -32.75 -2.83 -6.71
C ASN A 105 -31.91 -4.13 -6.77
N GLU A 106 -31.08 -4.28 -7.80
CA GLU A 106 -30.24 -5.45 -8.07
C GLU A 106 -28.78 -5.19 -7.70
N PRO A 107 -27.95 -6.23 -7.51
CA PRO A 107 -26.52 -6.11 -7.24
C PRO A 107 -25.79 -5.28 -8.33
N ILE A 108 -24.68 -4.66 -7.95
CA ILE A 108 -23.91 -3.76 -8.82
C ILE A 108 -23.28 -4.57 -9.97
N VAL A 109 -23.91 -4.56 -11.15
CA VAL A 109 -23.27 -5.07 -12.37
C VAL A 109 -22.44 -3.93 -12.98
N LEU A 110 -21.13 -3.98 -12.77
CA LEU A 110 -20.18 -3.05 -13.39
C LEU A 110 -20.20 -3.24 -14.92
N PRO A 111 -20.33 -2.18 -15.74
CA PRO A 111 -20.13 -2.32 -17.18
C PRO A 111 -18.70 -2.80 -17.45
N LYS A 112 -18.50 -3.66 -18.45
CA LYS A 112 -17.21 -4.34 -18.75
C LYS A 112 -15.98 -3.43 -18.75
N LYS A 113 -16.11 -2.19 -19.25
CA LYS A 113 -15.04 -1.17 -19.21
C LYS A 113 -14.60 -0.79 -17.79
N TYR A 114 -15.52 -0.78 -16.83
CA TYR A 114 -15.25 -0.48 -15.42
C TYR A 114 -14.71 -1.69 -14.67
N GLU A 115 -15.10 -2.90 -15.06
CA GLU A 115 -14.62 -4.17 -14.52
C GLU A 115 -13.11 -4.34 -14.70
N ASP A 116 -12.59 -4.11 -15.92
CA ASP A 116 -11.14 -4.24 -16.22
C ASP A 116 -10.28 -3.29 -15.37
N ILE A 117 -10.76 -2.07 -15.16
CA ILE A 117 -10.05 -1.09 -14.32
C ILE A 117 -10.19 -1.42 -12.83
N PHE A 118 -11.34 -1.95 -12.42
CA PHE A 118 -11.57 -2.41 -11.06
C PHE A 118 -10.60 -3.55 -10.70
N ASP A 119 -10.45 -4.53 -11.60
CA ASP A 119 -9.52 -5.65 -11.44
C ASP A 119 -8.06 -5.21 -11.47
N SER A 120 -7.72 -4.29 -12.37
CA SER A 120 -6.38 -3.69 -12.42
C SER A 120 -6.05 -2.95 -11.12
N TYR A 121 -7.02 -2.24 -10.56
CA TYR A 121 -6.88 -1.56 -9.28
C TYR A 121 -6.63 -2.56 -8.15
N LYS A 122 -7.42 -3.64 -8.05
CA LYS A 122 -7.23 -4.70 -7.02
C LYS A 122 -5.80 -5.24 -7.07
N LYS A 123 -5.33 -5.62 -8.27
CA LYS A 123 -3.99 -6.18 -8.49
C LYS A 123 -2.88 -5.19 -8.10
N LEU A 124 -3.00 -3.94 -8.54
CA LEU A 124 -2.04 -2.88 -8.20
C LEU A 124 -2.02 -2.57 -6.71
N PHE A 125 -3.18 -2.56 -6.06
CA PHE A 125 -3.28 -2.33 -4.63
C PHE A 125 -2.56 -3.45 -3.86
N ILE A 126 -2.84 -4.72 -4.18
CA ILE A 126 -2.18 -5.87 -3.54
C ILE A 126 -0.67 -5.80 -3.72
N ALA A 127 -0.20 -5.52 -4.95
CA ALA A 127 1.22 -5.41 -5.25
C ALA A 127 1.88 -4.26 -4.46
N CYS A 128 1.27 -3.07 -4.49
CA CYS A 128 1.79 -1.89 -3.79
C CYS A 128 1.80 -2.09 -2.27
N PHE A 129 0.74 -2.68 -1.71
CA PHE A 129 0.66 -3.00 -0.29
C PHE A 129 1.72 -4.04 0.12
N SER A 130 1.89 -5.10 -0.66
CA SER A 130 2.92 -6.12 -0.39
C SER A 130 4.33 -5.51 -0.40
N LEU A 131 4.58 -4.58 -1.32
CA LEU A 131 5.86 -3.90 -1.44
C LEU A 131 6.12 -2.93 -0.27
N LEU A 132 5.09 -2.18 0.13
CA LEU A 132 5.09 -1.37 1.36
C LEU A 132 5.34 -2.21 2.60
N PHE A 133 4.74 -3.40 2.67
CA PHE A 133 4.91 -4.33 3.78
C PHE A 133 6.35 -4.84 3.88
N VAL A 134 6.96 -5.23 2.76
CA VAL A 134 8.38 -5.63 2.69
C VAL A 134 9.29 -4.48 3.13
N LEU A 135 9.08 -3.27 2.60
CA LEU A 135 9.81 -2.06 3.00
C LEU A 135 9.73 -1.82 4.51
N PHE A 136 8.53 -1.92 5.05
CA PHE A 136 8.26 -1.68 6.45
C PHE A 136 8.98 -2.71 7.35
N ILE A 137 8.88 -4.00 7.03
CA ILE A 137 9.58 -5.07 7.76
C ILE A 137 11.09 -4.88 7.68
N GLY A 138 11.62 -4.58 6.50
CA GLY A 138 13.04 -4.33 6.33
C GLY A 138 13.54 -3.21 7.23
N LEU A 139 12.82 -2.09 7.25
CA LEU A 139 13.17 -0.92 8.08
C LEU A 139 13.06 -1.17 9.58
N THR A 140 12.36 -2.21 10.02
CA THR A 140 12.19 -2.53 11.45
C THR A 140 13.05 -3.69 11.93
N LEU A 141 13.17 -4.76 11.15
CA LEU A 141 13.91 -5.98 11.51
C LEU A 141 15.31 -6.03 10.89
N LEU A 142 15.48 -5.51 9.67
CA LEU A 142 16.74 -5.56 8.90
C LEU A 142 17.45 -4.21 8.84
N TYR A 143 17.07 -3.27 9.71
CA TYR A 143 17.60 -1.90 9.72
C TYR A 143 19.13 -1.81 9.64
N PRO A 144 19.93 -2.60 10.40
CA PRO A 144 21.39 -2.53 10.31
C PRO A 144 21.94 -2.89 8.93
N LEU A 145 21.27 -3.80 8.21
CA LEU A 145 21.67 -4.20 6.86
C LEU A 145 21.31 -3.11 5.84
N ILE A 146 20.15 -2.46 6.02
CA ILE A 146 19.73 -1.34 5.17
C ILE A 146 20.58 -0.10 5.40
N ASN A 147 20.93 0.20 6.65
CA ASN A 147 21.71 1.40 7.00
C ASN A 147 23.22 1.26 6.77
N LYS A 148 23.66 0.21 6.08
CA LYS A 148 25.05 0.00 5.68
C LYS A 148 25.39 0.86 4.45
N SER A 149 26.66 1.27 4.32
CA SER A 149 27.16 1.91 3.11
C SER A 149 27.00 1.00 1.88
N ILE A 150 26.58 1.60 0.77
CA ILE A 150 26.50 0.92 -0.52
C ILE A 150 27.89 0.88 -1.13
N ASP A 151 28.40 -0.33 -1.39
CA ASP A 151 29.64 -0.55 -2.13
C ASP A 151 29.29 -1.11 -3.51
N LEU A 152 29.47 -0.28 -4.55
CA LEU A 152 29.17 -0.60 -5.95
C LEU A 152 30.37 -1.21 -6.70
N SER A 153 31.47 -1.52 -6.00
CA SER A 153 32.60 -2.21 -6.61
C SER A 153 32.21 -3.62 -7.09
N PHE A 154 32.95 -4.19 -8.03
CA PHE A 154 32.69 -5.55 -8.56
C PHE A 154 32.80 -6.62 -7.46
N SER A 155 33.71 -6.44 -6.50
CA SER A 155 33.79 -7.22 -5.26
C SER A 155 32.60 -6.98 -4.33
N GLY A 156 32.11 -5.74 -4.27
CA GLY A 156 30.94 -5.35 -3.50
C GLY A 156 29.65 -6.00 -4.00
N LEU A 157 29.44 -6.06 -5.32
CA LEU A 157 28.30 -6.71 -5.97
C LEU A 157 28.27 -8.23 -5.76
N ARG A 158 29.41 -8.89 -5.53
CA ARG A 158 29.44 -10.31 -5.15
C ARG A 158 28.93 -10.56 -3.72
N ASN A 159 28.91 -9.55 -2.87
CA ASN A 159 28.43 -9.68 -1.50
C ASN A 159 26.96 -9.28 -1.40
N ILE A 160 26.09 -10.26 -1.15
CA ILE A 160 24.64 -10.05 -1.07
C ILE A 160 24.25 -8.97 -0.04
N ASN A 161 25.03 -8.82 1.04
CA ASN A 161 24.79 -7.83 2.09
C ASN A 161 24.96 -6.38 1.61
N ASN A 162 25.69 -6.15 0.51
CA ASN A 162 25.88 -4.82 -0.07
C ASN A 162 24.77 -4.46 -1.08
N ILE A 163 24.01 -5.45 -1.56
CA ILE A 163 22.86 -5.27 -2.47
C ILE A 163 21.59 -4.93 -1.70
N ILE A 164 21.48 -5.39 -0.45
CA ILE A 164 20.29 -5.20 0.39
C ILE A 164 19.85 -3.72 0.45
N PRO A 165 20.71 -2.73 0.75
CA PRO A 165 20.27 -1.33 0.76
C PRO A 165 19.72 -0.86 -0.60
N LEU A 166 20.36 -1.27 -1.70
CA LEU A 166 19.92 -0.92 -3.05
C LEU A 166 18.55 -1.51 -3.38
N PHE A 167 18.31 -2.77 -3.01
CA PHE A 167 17.01 -3.41 -3.16
C PHE A 167 15.90 -2.61 -2.45
N PHE A 168 16.14 -2.19 -1.20
CA PHE A 168 15.16 -1.40 -0.45
C PHE A 168 14.93 0.00 -1.03
N VAL A 169 15.95 0.64 -1.60
CA VAL A 169 15.78 1.90 -2.34
C VAL A 169 14.90 1.71 -3.57
N LEU A 170 15.17 0.67 -4.36
CA LEU A 170 14.39 0.37 -5.56
C LEU A 170 12.93 0.04 -5.22
N CYS A 171 12.71 -0.74 -4.15
CA CYS A 171 11.38 -0.96 -3.61
C CYS A 171 10.70 0.36 -3.25
N SER A 172 11.39 1.26 -2.53
CA SER A 172 10.83 2.56 -2.14
C SER A 172 10.40 3.41 -3.33
N LEU A 173 11.23 3.46 -4.38
CA LEU A 173 10.90 4.18 -5.61
C LEU A 173 9.75 3.51 -6.38
N ALA A 174 9.74 2.18 -6.44
CA ALA A 174 8.67 1.42 -7.08
C ALA A 174 7.33 1.62 -6.37
N SER A 175 7.28 1.62 -5.03
CA SER A 175 6.05 1.88 -4.28
C SER A 175 5.53 3.29 -4.54
N ILE A 176 6.41 4.29 -4.63
CA ILE A 176 6.00 5.67 -4.96
C ILE A 176 5.41 5.69 -6.38
N GLY A 177 6.10 5.08 -7.35
CA GLY A 177 5.65 5.04 -8.73
C GLY A 177 4.29 4.36 -8.89
N MET A 178 4.12 3.17 -8.28
CA MET A 178 2.87 2.42 -8.32
C MET A 178 1.71 3.18 -7.64
N SER A 179 1.93 3.68 -6.43
CA SER A 179 0.89 4.43 -5.71
C SER A 179 0.50 5.73 -6.42
N SER A 180 1.46 6.44 -7.03
CA SER A 180 1.21 7.62 -7.87
C SER A 180 0.37 7.26 -9.10
N TYR A 181 0.70 6.16 -9.77
CA TYR A 181 -0.05 5.67 -10.92
C TYR A 181 -1.49 5.29 -10.55
N MET A 182 -1.70 4.70 -9.37
CA MET A 182 -3.05 4.40 -8.88
C MET A 182 -3.88 5.66 -8.60
N ILE A 183 -3.26 6.76 -8.14
CA ILE A 183 -3.95 8.07 -8.04
C ILE A 183 -4.33 8.58 -9.42
N TYR A 184 -3.40 8.52 -10.38
CA TYR A 184 -3.65 8.94 -11.76
C TYR A 184 -4.84 8.17 -12.35
N GLN A 185 -4.86 6.85 -12.22
CA GLN A 185 -5.96 6.00 -12.67
C GLN A 185 -7.29 6.38 -12.00
N GLY A 186 -7.31 6.54 -10.67
CA GLY A 186 -8.51 6.96 -9.94
C GLY A 186 -9.03 8.32 -10.38
N ASN A 187 -8.15 9.27 -10.68
CA ASN A 187 -8.51 10.60 -11.17
C ASN A 187 -9.08 10.57 -12.60
N GLU A 188 -8.44 9.84 -13.52
CA GLU A 188 -8.97 9.67 -14.88
C GLU A 188 -10.36 9.04 -14.83
N PHE A 189 -10.55 8.05 -13.96
CA PHE A 189 -11.83 7.40 -13.74
C PHE A 189 -12.94 8.34 -13.27
N LEU A 190 -12.65 9.20 -12.29
CA LEU A 190 -13.62 10.18 -11.83
C LEU A 190 -14.00 11.20 -12.92
N LYS A 191 -13.10 11.51 -13.86
CA LYS A 191 -13.42 12.37 -15.01
C LYS A 191 -14.39 11.68 -15.97
N PHE A 192 -14.19 10.40 -16.27
CA PHE A 192 -15.11 9.63 -17.13
C PHE A 192 -16.51 9.52 -16.51
N SER A 193 -16.59 9.24 -15.20
CA SER A 193 -17.87 9.21 -14.48
C SER A 193 -18.63 10.54 -14.59
N ARG A 194 -17.95 11.70 -14.54
CA ARG A 194 -18.62 13.01 -14.74
C ARG A 194 -19.13 13.24 -16.15
N ARG A 195 -18.45 12.73 -17.18
CA ARG A 195 -18.87 12.92 -18.57
C ARG A 195 -20.09 12.09 -18.93
N GLN A 196 -20.23 10.88 -18.36
CA GLN A 196 -21.44 10.06 -18.47
C GLN A 196 -22.59 10.50 -17.54
N ILE A 197 -22.46 11.65 -16.85
CA ILE A 197 -23.52 12.26 -16.03
C ILE A 197 -24.24 13.40 -16.79
N ILE A 198 -23.75 13.79 -17.97
CA ILE A 198 -24.31 14.89 -18.78
C ILE A 198 -25.07 14.37 -20.02
N GLU A 199 -25.19 13.05 -20.20
CA GLU A 199 -26.07 12.43 -21.21
C GLU A 199 -27.23 11.70 -20.54
#